data_AF-U4K6D6-F1
#
_entry.id   AF-U4K6D6-F1
#
_cell.length_a   1.000
_cell.length_b   1.000
_cell.length_c   1.000
_cell.angle_alpha   90.00
_cell.angle_beta   90.00
_cell.angle_gamma   90.00
#
_symmetry.space_group_name_H-M   'P 1'
#
loop_
_entity.id
_entity.type
_entity.pdbx_description
1 polymer ?
#
loop_
_entity_poly.entity_id
_entity_poly.type
_entity_poly.pdbx_seq_one_letter_code
_entity_poly.pdbx_strand_id
1 'polypeptide(L)'
;MLVCDIDRQRLDKLARRLCEHRNQGLPVEHGKAHFELIESGILFTKSFFKLDSGHPDYSKDVAKLEFDPDGNIWQLYINGRQKESLSKVWHPHPVMPQCRDLSQVFSVIESDQEHCIWY
;
A
#
# COMPACT_ATOMS: atom_id res chain seq x y z
N MET A 1 15.91 9.48 -4.42
CA MET A 1 16.47 8.77 -5.59
C MET A 1 15.31 8.08 -6.31
N LEU A 2 15.32 8.02 -7.64
CA LEU A 2 14.19 7.52 -8.44
C LEU A 2 14.32 6.01 -8.67
N VAL A 3 13.21 5.28 -8.51
CA VAL A 3 13.12 3.86 -8.93
C VAL A 3 13.33 3.76 -10.43
N CYS A 4 14.13 2.78 -10.89
CA CYS A 4 14.40 2.60 -12.32
C CYS A 4 13.13 2.23 -13.11
N ASP A 5 13.08 2.52 -14.41
CA ASP A 5 11.89 2.31 -15.23
C ASP A 5 11.38 0.86 -15.23
N ILE A 6 12.30 -0.11 -15.22
CA ILE A 6 11.95 -1.54 -15.18
C ILE A 6 11.21 -1.86 -13.89
N ASP A 7 11.71 -1.41 -12.74
CA ASP A 7 11.07 -1.65 -11.46
C ASP A 7 9.77 -0.84 -11.31
N ARG A 8 9.68 0.38 -11.86
CA ARG A 8 8.42 1.15 -11.89
C ARG A 8 7.32 0.39 -12.65
N GLN A 9 7.65 -0.20 -13.81
CA GLN A 9 6.69 -1.01 -14.57
C GLN A 9 6.27 -2.27 -13.81
N ARG A 10 7.20 -2.91 -13.10
CA ARG A 10 6.91 -4.08 -12.26
C ARG A 10 6.00 -3.69 -11.09
N LEU A 11 6.28 -2.58 -10.41
CA LEU A 11 5.45 -2.04 -9.33
C LEU A 11 4.02 -1.78 -9.80
N ASP A 12 3.82 -1.08 -10.94
CA ASP A 12 2.48 -0.80 -11.46
C ASP A 12 1.69 -2.10 -11.69
N LYS A 13 2.30 -3.06 -12.38
CA LYS A 13 1.65 -4.32 -12.73
C LYS A 13 1.26 -5.13 -11.49
N LEU A 14 2.16 -5.22 -10.51
CA LEU A 14 1.90 -5.96 -9.28
C LEU A 14 0.83 -5.27 -8.42
N ALA A 15 0.87 -3.94 -8.33
CA ALA A 15 -0.09 -3.17 -7.53
C ALA A 15 -1.48 -3.15 -8.13
N ARG A 16 -1.58 -3.03 -9.45
CA ARG A 16 -2.84 -3.16 -10.17
C ARG A 16 -3.49 -4.51 -9.88
N ARG A 17 -2.75 -5.61 -10.05
CA ARG A 17 -3.25 -6.96 -9.78
C ARG A 17 -3.69 -7.13 -8.33
N LEU A 18 -2.89 -6.66 -7.37
CA LEU A 18 -3.21 -6.73 -5.94
C LEU A 18 -4.50 -5.96 -5.63
N CYS A 19 -4.62 -4.71 -6.08
CA CYS A 19 -5.79 -3.89 -5.83
C CYS A 19 -7.04 -4.46 -6.52
N GLU A 20 -6.92 -4.97 -7.76
CA GLU A 20 -8.01 -5.65 -8.46
C GLU A 20 -8.50 -6.87 -7.67
N HIS A 21 -7.59 -7.73 -7.23
CA HIS A 21 -7.92 -8.93 -6.46
C HIS A 21 -8.57 -8.60 -5.12
N ARG A 22 -8.02 -7.66 -4.35
CA ARG A 22 -8.59 -7.22 -3.08
C ARG A 22 -9.96 -6.56 -3.23
N ASN A 23 -10.19 -5.85 -4.34
CA ASN A 23 -11.44 -5.16 -4.60
C ASN A 23 -12.52 -6.07 -5.21
N GLN A 24 -12.13 -7.23 -5.73
CA GLN A 24 -13.03 -8.20 -6.32
C GLN A 24 -13.96 -8.77 -5.26
N GLY A 25 -15.28 -8.64 -5.47
CA GLY A 25 -16.29 -9.13 -4.53
C GLY A 25 -16.39 -8.37 -3.20
N LEU A 26 -15.51 -7.40 -2.92
CA LEU A 26 -15.56 -6.61 -1.69
C LEU A 26 -16.64 -5.52 -1.80
N PRO A 27 -17.65 -5.47 -0.92
CA PRO A 27 -18.64 -4.40 -0.94
C PRO A 27 -18.02 -3.03 -0.68
N VAL A 28 -18.56 -1.98 -1.29
CA VAL A 28 -17.99 -0.63 -1.24
C VAL A 28 -17.88 -0.07 0.19
N GLU A 29 -18.79 -0.49 1.07
CA GLU A 29 -18.82 -0.13 2.50
C GLU A 29 -17.57 -0.58 3.28
N HIS A 30 -16.85 -1.60 2.80
CA HIS A 30 -15.62 -2.10 3.42
C HIS A 30 -14.36 -1.32 2.98
N GLY A 31 -14.53 -0.37 2.05
CA GLY A 31 -13.47 0.41 1.44
C GLY A 31 -12.75 -0.34 0.30
N LYS A 32 -12.20 0.41 -0.65
CA LYS A 32 -11.47 -0.12 -1.82
C LYS A 32 -9.98 0.18 -1.71
N ALA A 33 -9.15 -0.78 -2.09
CA ALA A 33 -7.70 -0.63 -2.21
C ALA A 33 -7.33 0.12 -3.49
N HIS A 34 -6.49 1.13 -3.37
CA HIS A 34 -5.93 1.94 -4.45
C HIS A 34 -4.41 2.05 -4.27
N PHE A 35 -3.72 2.46 -5.32
CA PHE A 35 -2.29 2.69 -5.28
C PHE A 35 -1.89 3.92 -6.11
N GLU A 36 -0.74 4.50 -5.76
CA GLU A 36 -0.09 5.57 -6.49
C GLU A 36 1.42 5.30 -6.57
N LEU A 37 2.00 5.41 -7.77
CA LEU A 37 3.46 5.36 -7.93
C LEU A 37 4.08 6.69 -7.50
N ILE A 38 5.01 6.62 -6.56
CA ILE A 38 5.79 7.79 -6.10
C ILE A 38 7.23 7.70 -6.63
N GLU A 39 8.04 8.74 -6.41
CA GLU A 39 9.42 8.75 -6.90
C GLU A 39 10.25 7.60 -6.32
N SER A 40 10.08 7.33 -5.02
CA SER A 40 10.81 6.30 -4.26
C SER A 40 10.18 4.91 -4.32
N GLY A 41 9.01 4.71 -4.93
CA GLY A 41 8.32 3.42 -4.91
C GLY A 41 6.81 3.54 -5.12
N ILE A 42 6.02 3.06 -4.17
CA ILE A 42 4.56 2.99 -4.28
C ILE A 42 3.85 3.24 -2.93
N LEU A 43 2.74 3.96 -2.99
CA LEU A 43 1.84 4.23 -1.86
C LEU A 43 0.52 3.49 -2.07
N PHE A 44 0.05 2.81 -1.03
CA PHE A 44 -1.26 2.16 -1.00
C PHE A 44 -2.23 2.96 -0.12
N THR A 45 -3.46 3.08 -0.61
CA THR A 45 -4.52 3.86 0.02
C THR A 45 -5.80 3.02 0.07
N LYS A 46 -6.55 3.14 1.16
CA LYS A 46 -7.90 2.57 1.32
C LYS A 46 -8.93 3.69 1.28
N SER A 47 -9.81 3.65 0.28
CA SER A 47 -10.84 4.66 0.02
C SER A 47 -12.20 4.17 0.49
N PHE A 48 -12.92 4.96 1.28
CA PHE A 48 -14.25 4.64 1.80
C PHE A 48 -15.29 5.49 1.10
N PHE A 49 -16.43 4.90 0.74
CA PHE A 49 -17.48 5.58 -0.03
C PHE A 49 -18.75 5.65 0.82
N LYS A 50 -19.49 6.76 0.71
CA LYS A 50 -20.86 6.82 1.20
C LYS A 50 -21.79 6.07 0.25
N LEU A 51 -22.82 5.43 0.81
CA LEU A 51 -23.75 4.51 0.14
C LEU A 51 -24.44 5.06 -1.13
N ASP A 52 -24.42 6.37 -1.37
CA ASP A 52 -25.02 7.03 -2.55
C ASP A 52 -24.02 7.79 -3.44
N SER A 53 -22.72 7.72 -3.17
CA SER A 53 -21.71 8.53 -3.87
C SER A 53 -20.83 7.69 -4.79
N GLY A 54 -20.74 8.06 -6.07
CA GLY A 54 -19.72 7.58 -6.99
C GLY A 54 -18.29 8.04 -6.63
N HIS A 55 -18.14 8.92 -5.64
CA HIS A 55 -16.86 9.45 -5.15
C HIS A 55 -16.56 8.97 -3.72
N PRO A 56 -15.28 8.73 -3.39
CA PRO A 56 -14.88 8.36 -2.04
C PRO A 56 -15.16 9.52 -1.07
N ASP A 57 -15.73 9.19 0.09
CA ASP A 57 -16.01 10.12 1.18
C ASP A 57 -14.71 10.55 1.88
N TYR A 58 -13.82 9.58 2.12
CA TYR A 58 -12.47 9.84 2.59
C TYR A 58 -11.54 8.68 2.23
N SER A 59 -10.25 8.95 2.20
CA SER A 59 -9.21 7.96 1.89
C SER A 59 -8.14 7.96 2.98
N LYS A 60 -7.53 6.80 3.23
CA LYS A 60 -6.48 6.62 4.22
C LYS A 60 -5.30 5.93 3.57
N ASP A 61 -4.12 6.52 3.67
CA ASP A 61 -2.90 5.83 3.29
C ASP A 61 -2.63 4.73 4.31
N VAL A 62 -2.34 3.53 3.83
CA VAL A 62 -2.26 2.32 4.67
C VAL A 62 -0.88 1.72 4.69
N ALA A 63 -0.20 1.68 3.54
CA ALA A 63 1.15 1.16 3.42
C ALA A 63 1.93 1.94 2.37
N LYS A 64 3.25 2.01 2.54
CA LYS A 64 4.17 2.62 1.58
C LYS A 64 5.36 1.69 1.42
N LEU A 65 5.73 1.42 0.18
CA LEU A 65 6.90 0.63 -0.18
C LEU A 65 7.90 1.55 -0.87
N GLU A 66 9.10 1.66 -0.31
CA GLU A 66 10.17 2.52 -0.83
C GLU A 66 11.42 1.72 -1.15
N PHE A 67 12.12 2.10 -2.20
CA PHE A 67 13.40 1.53 -2.55
C PHE A 67 14.53 2.29 -1.85
N ASP A 68 15.32 1.56 -1.08
CA ASP A 68 16.58 2.03 -0.51
C ASP A 68 17.73 1.70 -1.47
N PRO A 69 18.30 2.70 -2.15
CA PRO A 69 19.34 2.47 -3.17
C PRO A 69 20.68 2.08 -2.55
N ASP A 70 20.99 2.55 -1.35
CA ASP A 70 22.26 2.28 -0.66
C ASP A 70 22.36 0.80 -0.26
N GLY A 71 21.26 0.22 0.24
CA GLY A 71 21.16 -1.19 0.59
C GLY A 71 20.66 -2.10 -0.53
N ASN A 72 20.23 -1.53 -1.67
CA ASN A 72 19.55 -2.23 -2.77
C ASN A 72 18.43 -3.13 -2.23
N ILE A 73 17.52 -2.54 -1.47
CA ILE A 73 16.48 -3.26 -0.73
C ILE A 73 15.18 -2.45 -0.69
N TRP A 74 14.04 -3.13 -0.70
CA TRP A 74 12.76 -2.47 -0.50
C TRP A 74 12.42 -2.40 0.98
N GLN A 75 11.86 -1.29 1.41
CA GLN A 75 11.42 -1.02 2.78
C GLN A 75 9.91 -0.86 2.80
N LEU A 76 9.24 -1.68 3.60
CA LEU A 76 7.79 -1.66 3.76
C LEU A 76 7.41 -0.94 5.04
N TYR A 77 6.60 0.09 4.89
CA TYR A 77 6.07 0.89 5.98
C TYR A 77 4.56 0.77 6.05
N ILE A 78 4.02 0.72 7.27
CA ILE A 78 2.60 0.80 7.58
C ILE A 78 2.27 2.14 8.22
N ASN A 79 1.11 2.68 7.92
CA ASN A 79 0.65 3.91 8.55
C ASN A 79 -0.03 3.58 9.89
N GLY A 80 0.62 3.98 10.99
CA GLY A 80 0.05 3.88 12.32
C GLY A 80 -1.11 4.85 12.48
N ARG A 81 -2.35 4.34 12.65
CA ARG A 81 -3.48 5.20 13.03
C ARG A 81 -3.24 5.73 14.44
N GLN A 82 -3.07 7.04 14.58
CA GLN A 82 -3.58 7.72 15.78
C GLN A 82 -5.01 8.17 15.47
N LYS A 83 -5.98 7.69 16.24
CA LYS A 83 -7.43 8.00 16.08
C LYS A 83 -7.74 9.50 16.05
N GLU A 84 -6.81 10.36 16.46
CA GLU A 84 -7.03 11.79 16.66
C GLU A 84 -5.97 12.69 16.00
N SER A 85 -4.97 12.12 15.30
CA SER A 85 -3.89 12.92 14.72
C SER A 85 -3.96 12.93 13.20
N LEU A 86 -3.95 14.14 12.61
CA LEU A 86 -3.84 14.35 11.16
C LEU A 86 -2.45 13.99 10.61
N SER A 87 -1.50 13.69 11.49
CA SER A 87 -0.12 13.36 11.14
C SER A 87 -0.01 11.89 10.72
N LYS A 88 0.48 11.65 9.50
CA LYS A 88 0.86 10.30 9.05
C LYS A 88 2.09 9.85 9.85
N VAL A 89 1.98 8.73 10.56
CA VAL A 89 3.11 8.14 11.29
C VAL A 89 3.44 6.81 10.63
N TRP A 90 4.58 6.79 9.93
CA TRP A 90 5.04 5.61 9.23
C TRP A 90 5.92 4.75 10.14
N HIS A 91 5.57 3.47 10.26
CA HIS A 91 6.34 2.49 11.01
C HIS A 91 6.78 1.37 10.07
N PRO A 92 7.97 0.78 10.26
CA PRO A 92 8.33 -0.42 9.53
C PRO A 92 7.30 -1.52 9.77
N HIS A 93 7.02 -2.32 8.74
CA HIS A 93 6.13 -3.46 8.88
C HIS A 93 6.65 -4.45 9.94
N PRO A 94 5.79 -5.01 10.81
CA PRO A 94 6.23 -5.77 11.98
C PRO A 94 7.04 -7.03 11.63
N VAL A 95 6.61 -7.81 10.64
CA VAL A 95 7.32 -9.04 10.24
C VAL A 95 8.27 -8.86 9.05
N MET A 96 7.91 -8.00 8.08
CA MET A 96 8.72 -7.79 6.86
C MET A 96 9.02 -6.30 6.63
N PRO A 97 9.83 -5.67 7.49
CA PRO A 97 10.16 -4.24 7.36
C PRO A 97 11.01 -3.95 6.11
N GLN A 98 11.76 -4.95 5.62
CA GLN A 98 12.61 -4.83 4.44
C GLN A 98 12.71 -6.16 3.69
N CYS A 99 12.79 -6.12 2.36
CA CYS A 99 12.95 -7.30 1.53
C CYS A 99 13.52 -6.92 0.15
N ARG A 100 14.29 -7.83 -0.47
CA ARG A 100 14.83 -7.62 -1.83
C ARG A 100 13.86 -8.09 -2.92
N ASP A 101 13.00 -9.06 -2.61
CA ASP A 101 12.09 -9.64 -3.59
C ASP A 101 10.75 -8.91 -3.59
N LEU A 102 10.46 -8.21 -4.69
CA LEU A 102 9.19 -7.49 -4.87
C LEU A 102 7.98 -8.43 -4.77
N SER A 103 8.06 -9.64 -5.33
CA SER A 103 6.90 -10.55 -5.32
C SER A 103 6.54 -10.93 -3.89
N GLN A 104 7.55 -11.21 -3.05
CA GLN A 104 7.37 -11.52 -1.64
C GLN A 104 6.75 -10.35 -0.87
N VAL A 105 7.23 -9.13 -1.09
CA VAL A 105 6.64 -7.92 -0.48
C VAL A 105 5.17 -7.80 -0.86
N PHE A 106 4.83 -7.94 -2.14
CA PHE A 106 3.45 -7.83 -2.60
C PHE A 106 2.55 -8.93 -2.04
N SER A 107 3.04 -10.16 -1.89
CA SER A 107 2.28 -11.22 -1.21
C SER A 107 2.01 -10.91 0.26
N VAL A 108 2.96 -10.28 0.97
CA VAL A 108 2.74 -9.81 2.35
C VAL A 108 1.68 -8.72 2.40
N ILE A 109 1.77 -7.71 1.52
CA ILE A 109 0.77 -6.63 1.45
C ILE A 109 -0.61 -7.17 1.09
N GLU A 110 -0.69 -8.11 0.15
CA GLU A 110 -1.97 -8.67 -0.31
C GLU A 110 -2.65 -9.49 0.79
N SER A 111 -1.90 -10.38 1.43
CA SER A 111 -2.42 -11.29 2.46
C SER A 111 -2.70 -10.58 3.78
N ASP A 112 -1.86 -9.61 4.17
CA ASP A 112 -1.97 -8.82 5.41
C ASP A 112 -2.33 -9.70 6.63
N GLN A 113 -1.58 -10.78 6.83
CA GLN A 113 -1.84 -11.77 7.89
C GLN A 113 -1.79 -11.15 9.30
N GLU A 114 -1.00 -10.07 9.46
CA GLU A 114 -0.88 -9.30 10.70
C GLU A 114 -2.04 -8.31 10.92
N HIS A 115 -2.96 -8.17 9.96
CA HIS A 115 -4.08 -7.23 9.99
C HIS A 115 -3.65 -5.79 10.29
N CYS A 116 -2.52 -5.36 9.73
CA CYS A 116 -1.88 -4.09 10.04
C CYS A 116 -1.94 -3.08 8.89
N ILE A 117 -2.31 -3.53 7.68
CA ILE A 117 -2.40 -2.69 6.49
C ILE A 117 -3.86 -2.31 6.20
N TRP A 118 -4.74 -3.29 5.99
CA TRP A 118 -6.06 -3.03 5.38
C TRP A 118 -7.23 -2.93 6.36
N TYR A 119 -6.98 -2.81 7.66
CA TYR A 119 -8.03 -2.68 8.68
C TYR A 119 -8.73 -1.31 8.69
#